data_AF-A0A845B7Q2-F1
#
_entry.id   AF-A0A845B7Q2-F1
#
_cell.length_a   1.000
_cell.length_b   1.000
_cell.length_c   1.000
_cell.angle_alpha   90.00
_cell.angle_beta   90.00
_cell.angle_gamma   90.00
#
_symmetry.space_group_name_H-M   'P 1'
#
loop_
_entity.id
_entity.type
_entity.pdbx_description
1 polymer ?
#
loop_
_entity_poly.entity_id
_entity_poly.type
_entity_poly.pdbx_seq_one_letter_code
_entity_poly.pdbx_strand_id
1 'polypeptide(L)'
;MLDLAARLEELRNAFAAQTGRADALERQATDLERQLAIAEARLAVEMMHSAGLAAQASHLMAVAAEADLPGLAGLVEAGSVGGAATSRLAEIYAAAFDAKAAELGIEDPARFRDA
;
A
#
# COMPACT_ATOMS: atom_id res chain seq x y z
N MET A 1 11.81 -18.64 -60.10
CA MET A 1 10.94 -17.53 -59.62
C MET A 1 9.97 -17.95 -58.52
N LEU A 2 9.45 -19.19 -58.48
CA LEU A 2 8.56 -19.68 -57.41
C LEU A 2 9.20 -19.71 -56.00
N ASP A 3 10.50 -20.03 -55.89
CA ASP A 3 11.23 -20.09 -54.60
C ASP A 3 11.37 -18.71 -53.93
N LEU A 4 11.62 -17.64 -54.72
CA LEU A 4 11.74 -16.29 -54.18
C LEU A 4 10.41 -15.77 -53.64
N ALA A 5 9.30 -16.05 -54.34
CA ALA A 5 7.96 -15.65 -53.89
C ALA A 5 7.57 -16.37 -52.59
N ALA A 6 7.87 -17.67 -52.47
CA ALA A 6 7.64 -18.43 -51.25
C ALA A 6 8.44 -17.89 -50.06
N ARG A 7 9.73 -17.59 -50.25
CA ARG A 7 10.58 -17.01 -49.18
C ARG A 7 10.14 -15.62 -48.75
N LEU A 8 9.67 -14.79 -49.69
CA LEU A 8 9.12 -13.46 -49.35
C LEU A 8 7.84 -13.59 -48.54
N GLU A 9 7.00 -14.57 -48.83
CA GLU A 9 5.77 -14.83 -48.09
C GLU A 9 6.06 -15.39 -46.68
N GLU A 10 7.02 -16.30 -46.55
CA GLU A 10 7.52 -16.76 -45.25
C GLU A 10 8.08 -15.62 -44.40
N LEU A 11 8.86 -14.71 -45.00
CA LEU A 11 9.40 -13.55 -44.31
C LEU A 11 8.28 -12.59 -43.84
N ARG A 12 7.26 -12.37 -44.68
CA ARG A 12 6.08 -11.55 -44.32
C ARG A 12 5.32 -12.16 -43.16
N ASN A 13 5.10 -13.47 -43.18
CA ASN A 13 4.41 -14.18 -42.11
C ASN A 13 5.22 -14.14 -40.81
N ALA A 14 6.53 -14.33 -40.88
CA ALA A 14 7.43 -14.22 -39.73
C ALA A 14 7.43 -12.80 -39.15
N PHE A 15 7.45 -11.78 -40.01
CA PHE A 15 7.39 -10.38 -39.59
C PHE A 15 6.05 -10.07 -38.92
N ALA A 16 4.92 -10.45 -39.53
CA ALA A 16 3.60 -10.26 -38.95
C ALA A 16 3.44 -10.96 -37.59
N ALA A 17 3.95 -12.19 -37.47
CA ALA A 17 3.95 -12.92 -36.20
C ALA A 17 4.81 -12.22 -35.13
N GLN A 18 5.96 -11.68 -35.52
CA GLN A 18 6.84 -10.97 -34.60
C GLN A 18 6.24 -9.62 -34.16
N THR A 19 5.63 -8.87 -35.08
CA THR A 19 4.88 -7.65 -34.76
C THR A 19 3.73 -7.97 -33.80
N GLY A 20 2.94 -9.00 -34.08
CA GLY A 20 1.85 -9.40 -33.18
C GLY A 20 2.32 -9.79 -31.77
N ARG A 21 3.51 -10.41 -31.64
CA ARG A 21 4.14 -10.67 -30.34
C ARG A 21 4.60 -9.39 -29.64
N ALA A 22 5.21 -8.47 -30.37
CA ALA A 22 5.64 -7.18 -29.83
C ALA A 22 4.45 -6.40 -29.27
N ASP A 23 3.36 -6.29 -30.04
CA ASP A 23 2.13 -5.60 -29.63
C ASP A 23 1.47 -6.27 -28.41
N ALA A 24 1.59 -7.60 -28.28
CA ALA A 24 1.07 -8.33 -27.12
C ALA A 24 1.91 -8.06 -25.86
N LEU A 25 3.24 -8.06 -26.00
CA LEU A 25 4.16 -7.75 -24.90
C LEU A 25 4.04 -6.29 -24.44
N GLU A 26 3.84 -5.34 -25.36
CA GLU A 26 3.63 -3.93 -25.02
C GLU A 26 2.34 -3.73 -24.21
N ARG A 27 1.25 -4.38 -24.63
CA ARG A 27 0.00 -4.39 -23.86
C ARG A 27 0.17 -5.02 -22.48
N GLN A 28 0.92 -6.10 -22.40
CA GLN A 28 1.21 -6.75 -21.12
C GLN A 28 2.05 -5.86 -20.21
N ALA A 29 3.07 -5.20 -20.74
CA ALA A 29 3.91 -4.27 -19.99
C ALA A 29 3.07 -3.11 -19.41
N THR A 30 2.23 -2.51 -20.25
CA THR A 30 1.31 -1.44 -19.83
C THR A 30 0.36 -1.91 -18.73
N ASP A 31 -0.17 -3.13 -18.83
CA ASP A 31 -1.05 -3.68 -17.80
C ASP A 31 -0.31 -3.94 -16.48
N LEU A 32 0.93 -4.46 -16.54
CA LEU A 32 1.76 -4.68 -15.36
C LEU A 32 2.16 -3.37 -14.69
N GLU A 33 2.51 -2.33 -15.45
CA GLU A 33 2.79 -1.00 -14.90
C GLU A 33 1.58 -0.43 -14.16
N ARG A 34 0.38 -0.60 -14.73
CA ARG A 34 -0.87 -0.21 -14.05
C ARG A 34 -1.11 -1.01 -12.77
N GLN A 35 -0.91 -2.32 -12.80
CA GLN A 35 -1.06 -3.17 -11.61
C GLN A 35 -0.05 -2.79 -10.52
N LEU A 36 1.19 -2.47 -10.90
CA LEU A 36 2.24 -2.02 -10.00
C LEU A 36 1.84 -0.70 -9.33
N ALA A 37 1.40 0.30 -10.09
CA ALA A 37 0.97 1.58 -9.55
C ALA A 37 -0.19 1.42 -8.53
N ILE A 38 -1.14 0.51 -8.80
CA ILE A 38 -2.23 0.19 -7.86
C ILE A 38 -1.68 -0.47 -6.59
N ALA A 39 -0.75 -1.41 -6.72
CA ALA A 39 -0.15 -2.11 -5.58
C ALA A 39 0.68 -1.15 -4.71
N GLU A 40 1.45 -0.26 -5.31
CA GLU A 40 2.23 0.78 -4.61
C GLU A 40 1.31 1.74 -3.85
N ALA A 41 0.21 2.18 -4.46
CA ALA A 41 -0.77 3.02 -3.79
C ALA A 41 -1.39 2.32 -2.56
N ARG A 42 -1.75 1.04 -2.68
CA ARG A 42 -2.28 0.25 -1.55
C ARG A 42 -1.23 0.10 -0.45
N LEU A 43 0.01 -0.23 -0.82
CA LEU A 43 1.09 -0.39 0.14
C LEU A 43 1.34 0.91 0.92
N ALA A 44 1.30 2.07 0.24
CA ALA A 44 1.48 3.36 0.89
C ALA A 44 0.39 3.61 1.97
N VAL A 45 -0.86 3.30 1.68
CA VAL A 45 -1.98 3.39 2.63
C VAL A 45 -1.74 2.47 3.83
N GLU A 46 -1.40 1.20 3.58
CA GLU A 46 -1.11 0.23 4.65
C GLU A 46 0.06 0.66 5.55
N MET A 47 1.10 1.26 4.96
CA MET A 47 2.23 1.81 5.71
C MET A 47 1.80 2.95 6.62
N MET A 48 0.89 3.83 6.17
CA MET A 48 0.33 4.92 6.96
C MET A 48 -0.50 4.38 8.14
N HIS A 49 -1.39 3.42 7.91
CA HIS A 49 -2.16 2.76 8.98
C HIS A 49 -1.26 2.05 9.98
N SER A 50 -0.26 1.31 9.49
CA SER A 50 0.71 0.60 10.33
C SER A 50 1.49 1.55 11.25
N ALA A 51 1.90 2.72 10.73
CA ALA A 51 2.56 3.74 11.53
C ALA A 51 1.65 4.29 12.64
N GLY A 52 0.38 4.58 12.30
CA GLY A 52 -0.62 5.03 13.27
C GLY A 52 -0.84 4.01 14.39
N LEU A 53 -1.03 2.74 14.05
CA LEU A 53 -1.24 1.65 15.02
C LEU A 53 0.02 1.41 15.88
N ALA A 54 1.21 1.46 15.29
CA ALA A 54 2.46 1.32 16.02
C ALA A 54 2.66 2.44 17.05
N ALA A 55 2.29 3.67 16.71
CA ALA A 55 2.35 4.80 17.62
C ALA A 55 1.37 4.64 18.80
N GLN A 56 0.14 4.18 18.53
CA GLN A 56 -0.84 3.87 19.59
C GLN A 56 -0.34 2.76 20.52
N ALA A 57 0.17 1.66 19.95
CA ALA A 57 0.72 0.55 20.74
C ALA A 57 1.89 1.01 21.63
N SER A 58 2.80 1.81 21.07
CA SER A 58 3.92 2.38 21.81
C SER A 58 3.45 3.29 22.95
N HIS A 59 2.42 4.10 22.73
CA HIS A 59 1.84 4.95 23.77
C HIS A 59 1.20 4.11 24.89
N LEU A 60 0.43 3.08 24.55
CA LEU A 60 -0.18 2.19 25.54
C LEU A 60 0.88 1.46 26.38
N MET A 61 1.98 1.02 25.76
CA MET A 61 3.10 0.41 26.46
C MET A 61 3.78 1.38 27.43
N ALA A 62 3.97 2.65 27.02
CA ALA A 62 4.54 3.68 27.89
C ALA A 62 3.64 3.96 29.10
N VAL A 63 2.34 4.12 28.88
CA VAL A 63 1.36 4.33 29.97
C VAL A 63 1.32 3.15 30.93
N ALA A 64 1.36 1.91 30.42
CA ALA A 64 1.39 0.71 31.26
C ALA A 64 2.66 0.63 32.13
N ALA A 65 3.81 1.03 31.57
CA ALA A 65 5.08 1.08 32.29
C ALA A 65 5.09 2.17 33.38
N GLU A 66 4.55 3.36 33.09
CA GLU A 66 4.43 4.45 34.07
C GLU A 66 3.48 4.12 35.23
N ALA A 67 2.47 3.29 34.97
CA ALA A 67 1.47 2.87 35.96
C ALA A 67 1.88 1.64 36.80
N ASP A 68 3.08 1.09 36.60
CA ASP A 68 3.57 -0.17 37.22
C ASP A 68 2.57 -1.33 37.10
N LEU A 69 1.84 -1.37 35.97
CA LEU A 69 0.85 -2.40 35.70
C LEU A 69 1.55 -3.67 35.17
N PRO A 70 1.40 -4.84 35.84
CA PRO A 70 2.06 -6.07 35.41
C PRO A 70 1.39 -6.61 34.15
N GLY A 71 1.98 -6.31 32.99
CA GLY A 71 1.64 -6.91 31.70
C GLY A 71 0.26 -6.48 31.16
N LEU A 72 0.23 -6.09 29.88
CA LEU A 72 -0.97 -5.68 29.14
C LEU A 72 -2.13 -6.69 29.15
N ALA A 73 -1.93 -7.92 29.66
CA ALA A 73 -2.95 -8.96 29.78
C ALA A 73 -4.08 -8.60 30.76
N GLY A 74 -3.86 -7.71 31.74
CA GLY A 74 -4.87 -7.32 32.73
C GLY A 74 -5.77 -6.14 32.35
N LEU A 75 -5.46 -5.41 31.27
CA LEU A 75 -6.17 -4.17 30.88
C LEU A 75 -7.32 -4.39 29.90
N VAL A 76 -7.49 -5.61 29.37
CA VAL A 76 -8.51 -5.91 28.36
C VAL A 76 -9.93 -5.99 28.96
N GLU A 77 -10.08 -6.13 30.29
CA GLU A 77 -11.39 -6.26 30.95
C GLU A 77 -11.79 -5.12 31.91
N ALA A 78 -11.09 -3.98 31.93
CA ALA A 78 -11.56 -2.81 32.67
C ALA A 78 -12.44 -1.94 31.76
N GLY A 79 -13.74 -2.27 31.72
CA GLY A 79 -14.73 -1.56 30.93
C GLY A 79 -14.81 -0.06 31.19
N SER A 80 -15.16 0.67 30.13
CA SER A 80 -15.84 1.97 30.15
C SER A 80 -15.26 3.03 31.10
N VAL A 81 -14.21 3.72 30.67
CA VAL A 81 -13.84 5.03 31.25
C VAL A 81 -13.58 6.07 30.15
N GLY A 82 -14.62 6.86 29.84
CA GLY A 82 -14.56 8.24 29.38
C GLY A 82 -13.94 8.52 27.99
N GLY A 83 -14.71 9.14 27.10
CA GLY A 83 -14.33 9.47 25.71
C GLY A 83 -13.09 10.35 25.48
N ALA A 84 -12.31 10.68 26.51
CA ALA A 84 -11.05 11.42 26.40
C ALA A 84 -9.82 10.53 26.10
N ALA A 85 -9.77 9.28 26.60
CA ALA A 85 -8.65 8.37 26.30
C ALA A 85 -8.72 7.85 24.86
N THR A 86 -9.93 7.59 24.37
CA THR A 86 -10.19 7.30 22.95
C THR A 86 -9.81 8.49 22.07
N SER A 87 -10.04 9.74 22.51
CA SER A 87 -9.64 10.92 21.73
C SER A 87 -8.12 11.06 21.65
N ARG A 88 -7.39 10.82 22.74
CA ARG A 88 -5.92 10.94 22.73
C ARG A 88 -5.24 9.87 21.88
N LEU A 89 -5.71 8.62 21.93
CA LEU A 89 -5.21 7.56 21.05
C LEU A 89 -5.51 7.86 19.58
N ALA A 90 -6.68 8.43 19.28
CA ALA A 90 -7.03 8.85 17.92
C ALA A 90 -6.13 9.99 17.42
N GLU A 91 -5.79 10.95 18.28
CA GLU A 91 -4.83 12.02 17.94
C GLU A 91 -3.42 11.48 17.66
N ILE A 92 -2.92 10.55 18.48
CA ILE A 92 -1.61 9.92 18.30
C ILE A 92 -1.55 9.14 16.98
N TYR A 93 -2.62 8.39 16.70
CA TYR A 93 -2.76 7.70 15.43
C TYR A 93 -2.73 8.68 14.25
N ALA A 94 -3.57 9.73 14.30
CA ALA A 94 -3.67 10.69 13.21
C ALA A 94 -2.35 11.41 12.95
N ALA A 95 -1.63 11.81 14.01
CA ALA A 95 -0.32 12.44 13.89
C ALA A 95 0.73 11.53 13.25
N ALA A 96 0.78 10.25 13.65
CA ALA A 96 1.72 9.29 13.08
C ALA A 96 1.35 8.88 11.64
N PHE A 97 0.06 8.76 11.35
CA PHE A 97 -0.46 8.52 10.01
C PHE A 97 -0.09 9.67 9.05
N ASP A 98 -0.30 10.92 9.46
CA ASP A 98 0.02 12.11 8.66
C ASP A 98 1.53 12.31 8.52
N ALA A 99 2.31 12.04 9.57
CA ALA A 99 3.77 12.04 9.48
C ALA A 99 4.24 11.00 8.45
N LYS A 100 3.65 9.80 8.45
CA LYS A 100 4.01 8.78 7.48
C LYS A 100 3.61 9.16 6.06
N ALA A 101 2.47 9.82 5.88
CA ALA A 101 2.05 10.35 4.59
C ALA A 101 3.03 11.40 4.05
N ALA A 102 3.51 12.30 4.90
CA ALA A 102 4.50 13.30 4.52
C ALA A 102 5.83 12.67 4.09
N GLU A 103 6.30 11.60 4.77
CA GLU A 103 7.47 10.84 4.34
C GLU A 103 7.29 10.18 2.96
N LEU A 104 6.08 9.75 2.64
CA LEU A 104 5.71 9.12 1.38
C LEU A 104 5.36 10.12 0.27
N GLY A 105 5.38 11.43 0.56
CA GLY A 105 5.03 12.48 -0.41
C GLY A 105 3.53 12.56 -0.73
N ILE A 106 2.65 12.11 0.17
CA ILE A 106 1.19 12.15 -0.01
C ILE A 106 0.63 13.46 0.55
N GLU A 107 0.01 14.25 -0.33
CA GLU A 107 -0.47 15.61 0.00
C GLU A 107 -1.79 15.63 0.78
N ASP A 108 -2.68 14.66 0.53
CA ASP A 108 -4.00 14.58 1.17
C ASP A 108 -4.22 13.20 1.84
N PRO A 109 -3.58 12.97 3.00
CA PRO A 109 -3.73 11.72 3.74
C PRO A 109 -5.14 11.47 4.26
N ALA A 110 -5.93 12.52 4.49
CA ALA A 110 -7.25 12.41 5.11
C ALA A 110 -8.19 11.48 4.34
N ARG A 111 -8.04 11.42 3.02
CA ARG A 111 -8.85 10.55 2.13
C ARG A 111 -8.64 9.05 2.35
N PHE A 112 -7.55 8.67 3.03
CA PHE A 112 -7.18 7.27 3.24
C PHE A 112 -7.40 6.80 4.68
N ARG A 113 -7.91 7.64 5.60
CA ARG A 113 -8.04 7.27 7.01
C ARG A 113 -9.14 6.25 7.30
N ASP A 114 -10.18 6.24 6.48
CA ASP A 114 -11.36 5.36 6.65
C ASP A 114 -11.41 4.26 5.57
N ALA A 115 -10.31 4.06 4.83
CA ALA A 115 -10.23 3.15 3.70
C ALA A 115 -10.10 1.67 4.13
#